data_AF-A0A251S7S7-F1
#
_entry.id   AF-A0A251S7S7-F1
#
_cell.length_a   1.000
_cell.length_b   1.000
_cell.length_c   1.000
_cell.angle_alpha   90.00
_cell.angle_beta   90.00
_cell.angle_gamma   90.00
#
_symmetry.space_group_name_H-M   'P 1'
#
loop_
_entity.id
_entity.type
_entity.pdbx_description
1 polymer ?
#
loop_
_entity_poly.entity_id
_entity_poly.type
_entity_poly.pdbx_seq_one_letter_code
_entity_poly.pdbx_strand_id
1 'polypeptide(L)'
;MFYIEHCANSKAVTIFIHGGNKMMIEETKRSIQDALCVARNVIRNNSFAYGSGAAEISCSIAVEAAADLVATTLWDGCILIFSSGSTRC
;
A
#
# COMPACT_ATOMS: atom_id res chain seq x y z
N MET A 1 -7.96 -2.26 35.91
CA MET A 1 -8.48 -2.08 34.54
C MET A 1 -9.98 -2.29 34.57
N PHE A 2 -10.77 -1.38 33.99
CA PHE A 2 -12.23 -1.47 33.95
C PHE A 2 -12.65 -1.74 32.51
N TYR A 3 -13.47 -2.77 32.29
CA TYR A 3 -13.96 -3.18 30.97
C TYR A 3 -15.47 -2.96 30.93
N ILE A 4 -15.95 -2.33 29.86
CA ILE A 4 -17.37 -2.13 29.61
C ILE A 4 -17.72 -3.05 28.44
N GLU A 5 -18.30 -4.18 28.78
CA GLU A 5 -18.78 -5.17 27.83
C GLU A 5 -20.26 -4.95 27.52
N HIS A 6 -20.73 -5.45 26.37
CA HIS A 6 -22.15 -5.48 25.99
C HIS A 6 -22.86 -4.11 25.90
N CYS A 7 -22.23 -3.15 25.22
CA CYS A 7 -22.92 -1.90 24.85
C CYS A 7 -23.94 -2.12 23.72
N ALA A 8 -25.19 -1.68 23.93
CA ALA A 8 -26.32 -1.89 22.99
C ALA A 8 -26.12 -1.28 21.58
N ASN A 9 -25.23 -0.29 21.44
CA ASN A 9 -24.87 0.33 20.16
C ASN A 9 -23.34 0.48 20.04
N SER A 10 -22.65 -0.63 19.81
CA SER A 10 -21.19 -0.65 19.67
C SER A 10 -20.76 -0.27 18.25
N LYS A 11 -20.37 1.00 18.06
CA LYS A 11 -19.65 1.46 16.85
C LYS A 11 -18.13 1.52 17.05
N ALA A 12 -17.65 1.25 18.25
CA ALA A 12 -16.25 1.33 18.63
C ALA A 12 -15.80 -0.02 19.19
N VAL A 13 -14.66 -0.49 18.70
CA VAL A 13 -14.02 -1.73 19.14
C VAL A 13 -12.69 -1.37 19.79
N THR A 14 -12.42 -1.94 20.96
CA THR A 14 -11.15 -1.73 21.69
C THR A 14 -10.35 -3.02 21.66
N ILE A 15 -9.13 -2.98 21.14
CA ILE A 15 -8.20 -4.11 21.15
C ILE A 15 -7.22 -3.89 22.29
N PHE A 16 -7.22 -4.80 23.27
CA PHE A 16 -6.31 -4.74 24.39
C PHE A 16 -5.07 -5.62 24.14
N ILE A 17 -3.88 -5.01 24.18
CA ILE A 17 -2.60 -5.68 23.89
C ILE A 17 -1.82 -5.82 25.20
N HIS A 18 -1.46 -7.06 25.54
CA HIS A 18 -0.51 -7.34 26.63
C HIS A 18 0.87 -7.60 26.04
N GLY A 19 1.93 -7.04 26.63
CA GLY A 19 3.30 -7.31 26.24
C GLY A 19 4.27 -7.18 27.42
N GLY A 20 5.29 -8.04 27.44
CA GLY A 20 6.33 -8.02 28.48
C GLY A 20 7.43 -6.97 28.25
N ASN A 21 7.53 -6.42 27.03
CA ASN A 21 8.51 -5.41 26.65
C ASN A 21 7.81 -4.25 25.93
N LYS A 22 8.13 -3.01 26.34
CA LYS A 22 7.58 -1.77 25.74
C LYS A 22 7.82 -1.69 24.24
N MET A 23 8.98 -2.12 23.75
CA MET A 23 9.31 -2.10 22.31
C MET A 23 8.34 -2.96 21.50
N MET A 24 7.95 -4.12 22.03
CA MET A 24 7.01 -5.03 21.35
C MET A 24 5.60 -4.46 21.32
N ILE A 25 5.16 -3.79 22.39
CA ILE A 25 3.83 -3.17 22.46
C ILE A 25 3.72 -2.05 21.41
N GLU A 26 4.73 -1.19 21.30
CA GLU A 26 4.72 -0.10 20.31
C GLU A 26 4.74 -0.64 18.87
N GLU A 27 5.52 -1.69 18.59
CA GLU A 27 5.55 -2.31 17.26
C GLU A 27 4.21 -3.02 16.93
N THR A 28 3.60 -3.67 17.93
CA THR A 28 2.29 -4.32 17.75
C THR A 28 1.20 -3.29 17.45
N LYS A 29 1.21 -2.14 18.15
CA LYS A 29 0.29 -1.03 17.87
C LYS A 29 0.44 -0.53 16.43
N ARG A 30 1.68 -0.40 15.94
CA ARG A 30 1.96 0.01 14.56
C ARG A 30 1.46 -1.04 13.56
N SER A 31 1.78 -2.32 13.78
CA SER A 31 1.35 -3.42 12.91
C SER A 31 -0.17 -3.53 12.79
N ILE A 32 -0.91 -3.35 13.90
CA ILE A 32 -2.38 -3.36 13.87
C ILE A 32 -2.91 -2.16 13.09
N GLN A 33 -2.30 -0.98 13.25
CA GLN A 33 -2.71 0.21 12.51
C GLN A 33 -2.54 0.02 10.99
N ASP A 34 -1.44 -0.61 10.56
CA ASP A 34 -1.18 -0.92 9.15
C ASP A 34 -2.20 -1.93 8.60
N ALA A 35 -2.48 -2.99 9.35
CA ALA A 35 -3.49 -3.98 8.98
C ALA A 35 -4.89 -3.36 8.83
N LEU A 36 -5.28 -2.46 9.74
CA LEU A 36 -6.56 -1.75 9.67
C LEU A 36 -6.63 -0.80 8.45
N CYS A 37 -5.51 -0.17 8.09
CA CYS A 37 -5.42 0.63 6.88
C CYS A 37 -5.64 -0.21 5.63
N VAL A 38 -5.04 -1.41 5.54
CA VAL A 38 -5.25 -2.33 4.41
C VAL A 38 -6.70 -2.83 4.37
N ALA A 39 -7.26 -3.27 5.49
CA ALA A 39 -8.65 -3.73 5.56
C ALA A 39 -9.64 -2.62 5.13
N ARG A 40 -9.40 -1.37 5.55
CA ARG A 40 -10.18 -0.22 5.11
C ARG A 40 -10.08 0.00 3.60
N ASN A 41 -8.88 -0.15 3.04
CA ASN A 41 -8.67 0.03 1.60
C ASN A 41 -9.43 -1.02 0.79
N VAL A 42 -9.45 -2.28 1.23
CA VAL A 42 -10.22 -3.35 0.59
C VAL A 42 -11.73 -3.06 0.60
N ILE A 43 -12.26 -2.53 1.70
CA ILE A 43 -13.68 -2.18 1.80
C ILE A 43 -14.03 -0.99 0.90
N ARG A 44 -13.13 -0.02 0.75
CA ARG A 44 -13.36 1.17 -0.10
C ARG A 44 -13.18 0.87 -1.59
N ASN A 45 -12.13 0.14 -1.94
CA ASN A 45 -11.75 -0.20 -3.30
C ASN A 45 -11.39 -1.70 -3.35
N ASN A 46 -12.16 -2.48 -4.11
CA ASN A 46 -11.98 -3.93 -4.20
C ASN A 46 -10.95 -4.37 -5.27
N SER A 47 -10.11 -3.44 -5.74
CA SER A 47 -9.06 -3.71 -6.73
C SER A 47 -7.76 -4.07 -6.04
N PHE A 48 -7.21 -5.24 -6.37
CA PHE A 48 -5.91 -5.70 -5.85
C PHE A 48 -4.85 -5.65 -6.95
N ALA A 49 -3.66 -5.17 -6.60
CA ALA A 49 -2.47 -5.30 -7.43
C ALA A 49 -1.61 -6.45 -6.88
N TYR A 50 -1.06 -7.26 -7.78
CA TYR A 50 -0.13 -8.32 -7.40
C TYR A 50 1.24 -7.70 -7.03
N GLY A 51 1.75 -8.09 -5.86
CA GLY A 51 3.03 -7.58 -5.32
C GLY A 51 4.26 -8.20 -5.97
N SER A 52 5.37 -8.24 -5.22
CA SER A 52 6.66 -8.79 -5.67
C SER A 52 7.16 -8.20 -7.00
N GLY A 53 6.91 -6.91 -7.23
CA GLY A 53 7.32 -6.22 -8.46
C GLY A 53 6.49 -6.55 -9.70
N ALA A 54 5.49 -7.45 -9.62
CA ALA A 54 4.67 -7.80 -10.80
C ALA A 54 3.90 -6.58 -11.35
N ALA A 55 3.33 -5.76 -10.46
CA ALA A 55 2.67 -4.52 -10.85
C ALA A 55 3.64 -3.49 -11.46
N GLU A 56 4.92 -3.50 -11.07
CA GLU A 56 5.93 -2.59 -11.61
C GLU A 56 6.36 -3.04 -13.01
N ILE A 57 6.60 -4.35 -13.20
CA ILE A 57 6.96 -4.95 -14.50
C ILE A 57 5.83 -4.76 -15.52
N SER A 58 4.58 -4.98 -15.13
CA SER A 58 3.45 -4.76 -16.03
C SER A 58 3.31 -3.29 -16.45
N CYS A 59 3.60 -2.35 -15.54
CA CYS A 59 3.66 -0.93 -15.87
C CYS A 59 4.81 -0.63 -16.84
N SER A 60 6.01 -1.15 -16.61
CA SER A 60 7.16 -0.92 -17.50
C SER A 60 6.88 -1.38 -18.94
N ILE A 61 6.30 -2.57 -19.12
CA ILE A 61 5.94 -3.10 -20.45
C ILE A 61 4.88 -2.21 -21.13
N ALA A 62 3.85 -1.79 -20.39
CA ALA A 62 2.80 -0.94 -20.93
C ALA A 62 3.32 0.46 -21.32
N VAL A 63 4.26 1.00 -20.54
CA VAL A 63 4.91 2.28 -20.78
C VAL A 63 5.84 2.20 -22.00
N GLU A 64 6.59 1.12 -22.17
CA GLU A 64 7.43 0.87 -23.35
C GLU A 64 6.59 0.79 -24.62
N ALA A 65 5.51 0.01 -24.62
CA ALA A 65 4.59 -0.08 -25.75
C ALA A 65 3.92 1.26 -26.09
N ALA A 66 3.63 2.09 -25.08
CA ALA A 66 3.08 3.43 -25.30
C ALA A 66 4.14 4.40 -25.86
N ALA A 67 5.41 4.25 -25.50
CA ALA A 67 6.51 5.04 -26.04
C ALA A 67 6.67 4.81 -27.55
N ASP A 68 6.59 3.56 -28.01
CA ASP A 68 6.72 3.21 -29.43
C ASP A 68 5.62 3.83 -30.32
N LEU A 69 4.44 4.14 -29.74
CA LEU A 69 3.32 4.76 -30.44
C LEU A 69 3.47 6.28 -30.57
N VAL A 70 4.29 6.91 -29.72
CA VAL A 70 4.50 8.36 -29.71
C VAL A 70 5.79 8.65 -30.48
N ALA A 71 5.71 8.83 -31.80
CA ALA A 71 6.87 9.06 -32.67
C ALA A 71 7.47 10.49 -32.59
N THR A 72 7.36 11.19 -31.44
CA THR A 72 7.83 12.58 -31.29
C THR A 72 9.04 12.67 -30.37
N THR A 73 10.19 12.86 -31.03
CA THR A 73 11.60 12.82 -30.63
C THR A 73 12.05 13.51 -29.34
N LEU A 74 11.16 14.09 -28.52
CA LEU A 74 11.50 14.72 -27.24
C LEU A 74 10.91 14.01 -26.01
N TRP A 75 9.77 13.34 -26.15
CA TRP A 75 9.06 12.73 -25.02
C TRP A 75 9.44 11.25 -24.81
N ASP A 76 9.93 10.59 -25.86
CA ASP A 76 10.30 9.17 -25.86
C ASP A 76 11.38 8.88 -24.82
N GLY A 77 12.35 9.80 -24.69
CA GLY A 77 13.39 9.72 -23.67
C GLY A 77 12.84 9.80 -22.24
N CYS A 78 11.87 10.68 -21.97
CA CYS A 78 11.24 10.81 -20.64
C CYS A 78 10.40 9.57 -20.28
N ILE A 79 9.69 8.99 -21.24
CA ILE A 79 8.85 7.80 -21.02
C ILE A 79 9.73 6.56 -20.79
N LEU A 80 10.82 6.41 -21.56
CA LEU A 80 11.79 5.32 -21.38
C LEU A 80 12.58 5.44 -20.06
N ILE A 81 12.91 6.66 -19.62
CA ILE A 81 13.53 6.92 -18.31
C ILE A 81 12.62 6.43 -17.17
N PHE A 82 11.30 6.61 -17.30
CA PHE A 82 10.34 6.12 -16.32
C PHE A 82 10.25 4.58 -16.30
N SER A 83 10.30 3.91 -17.46
CA SER A 83 10.25 2.44 -17.54
C SER A 83 11.51 1.74 -17.00
N SER A 84 12.67 2.39 -17.14
CA SER A 84 13.99 1.83 -16.79
C SER A 84 14.42 2.13 -15.35
N GLY A 85 13.58 2.82 -14.58
CA GLY A 85 13.87 3.20 -13.18
C GLY A 85 15.12 4.05 -13.00
N SER A 86 15.72 4.53 -14.10
CA SER A 86 16.94 5.32 -14.06
C SER A 86 16.56 6.78 -13.80
N THR A 87 16.33 7.13 -12.54
CA THR A 87 16.46 8.52 -12.09
C THR A 87 17.91 8.94 -12.28
N ARG A 88 18.32 9.23 -13.52
CA ARG A 88 19.46 10.11 -13.79
C ARG A 88 19.01 11.53 -13.42
N CYS A 89 19.06 11.80 -12.12
CA CYS A 89 19.39 13.12 -11.62
C CYS A 89 20.92 13.29 -11.67
#